data_AF-A0A3D6BYG8-F1
#
_entry.id   AF-A0A3D6BYG8-F1
#
_cell.length_a   1.000
_cell.length_b   1.000
_cell.length_c   1.000
_cell.angle_alpha   90.00
_cell.angle_beta   90.00
_cell.angle_gamma   90.00
#
_symmetry.space_group_name_H-M   'P 1'
#
loop_
_entity.id
_entity.type
_entity.pdbx_description
1 polymer ?
#
loop_
_entity_poly.entity_id
_entity_poly.type
_entity_poly.pdbx_seq_one_letter_code
_entity_poly.pdbx_strand_id
1 'polypeptide(L)'
;MGGLQPPFISLYFYSSCTISSAYSYKSTLGVSMDFEELASRIGIDGEDFTELVELFITTTRSDMDKILQAMARDNPSDASAAAHSIKGAAANLGFEAMADLAKNMEYKGKDGSLEGFEDMMADMQAHLTQVENQLAGT
;
A
#
# COMPACT_ATOMS: atom_id res chain seq x y z
N MET A 1 19.82 -26.68 -32.63
CA MET A 1 18.64 -26.97 -31.79
C MET A 1 18.50 -25.82 -30.81
N GLY A 2 17.61 -24.88 -31.13
CA GLY A 2 17.37 -23.69 -30.31
C GLY A 2 16.51 -24.06 -29.11
N GLY A 3 17.05 -23.94 -27.91
CA GLY A 3 16.28 -23.93 -26.68
C GLY A 3 15.83 -22.50 -26.40
N LEU A 4 14.53 -22.23 -26.49
CA LEU A 4 13.92 -21.07 -25.86
C LEU A 4 13.77 -21.37 -24.35
N GLN A 5 14.34 -20.52 -23.53
CA GLN A 5 13.83 -20.21 -22.19
C GLN A 5 13.67 -18.68 -22.12
N PRO A 6 12.50 -18.15 -21.69
CA PRO A 6 12.40 -16.75 -21.33
C PRO A 6 13.03 -16.49 -19.95
N PRO A 7 13.57 -15.29 -19.70
CA PRO A 7 14.43 -15.04 -18.55
C PRO A 7 13.67 -14.80 -17.24
N PHE A 8 14.29 -15.27 -16.16
CA PHE A 8 13.98 -14.96 -14.78
C PHE A 8 14.24 -13.48 -14.44
N ILE A 9 13.37 -12.98 -13.57
CA ILE A 9 13.44 -11.81 -12.67
C ILE A 9 14.86 -11.34 -12.32
N SER A 10 15.11 -10.02 -12.40
CA SER A 10 15.56 -9.16 -11.28
C SER A 10 16.29 -7.91 -11.77
N LEU A 11 16.23 -6.87 -10.92
CA LEU A 11 17.03 -5.65 -10.86
C LEU A 11 16.47 -4.38 -11.53
N TYR A 12 15.83 -3.57 -10.68
CA TYR A 12 16.24 -2.19 -10.39
C TYR A 12 16.94 -1.43 -11.51
N PHE A 13 16.21 -0.50 -12.14
CA PHE A 13 16.83 0.71 -12.68
C PHE A 13 15.98 1.93 -12.31
N TYR A 14 16.19 2.40 -11.09
CA TYR A 14 16.01 3.80 -10.74
C TYR A 14 17.07 4.58 -11.53
N SER A 15 16.67 5.30 -12.57
CA SER A 15 17.52 6.35 -13.14
C SER A 15 16.71 7.52 -13.67
N SER A 16 16.75 8.58 -12.88
CA SER A 16 16.91 9.97 -13.33
C SER A 16 15.73 10.63 -14.04
N CYS A 17 14.68 10.96 -13.28
CA CYS A 17 13.89 12.16 -13.56
C CYS A 17 14.17 13.19 -12.46
N THR A 18 15.01 14.18 -12.77
CA THR A 18 15.21 15.34 -11.90
C THR A 18 13.99 16.25 -12.00
N ILE A 19 13.02 16.07 -11.10
CA ILE A 19 12.08 17.14 -10.76
C ILE A 19 12.62 17.83 -9.51
N SER A 20 13.19 19.00 -9.78
CA SER A 20 13.62 19.98 -8.80
C SER A 20 12.43 20.47 -7.96
N SER A 21 12.73 20.78 -6.70
CA SER A 21 12.02 21.72 -5.83
C SER A 21 10.85 21.17 -5.00
N ALA A 22 11.20 20.77 -3.78
CA ALA A 22 10.38 20.83 -2.56
C ALA A 22 9.46 19.65 -2.19
N TYR A 23 9.88 18.38 -2.43
CA TYR A 23 9.41 17.31 -1.54
C TYR A 23 10.16 17.41 -0.22
N SER A 24 9.53 18.21 0.62
CA SER A 24 9.93 18.63 1.94
C SER A 24 10.40 17.45 2.79
N TYR A 25 11.65 17.51 3.24
CA TYR A 25 12.12 16.92 4.49
C TYR A 25 11.31 17.52 5.65
N LYS A 26 10.01 17.24 5.71
CA LYS A 26 9.20 17.52 6.88
C LYS A 26 9.51 16.40 7.87
N SER A 27 10.45 16.73 8.74
CA SER A 27 10.49 16.33 10.14
C SER A 27 9.16 15.73 10.62
N THR A 28 9.15 14.41 10.75
CA THR A 28 8.29 13.72 11.70
C THR A 28 9.21 12.94 12.62
N LEU A 29 9.78 13.68 13.58
CA LEU A 29 10.28 13.08 14.80
C LEU A 29 9.09 12.37 15.47
N GLY A 30 9.09 11.04 15.47
CA GLY A 30 8.30 10.22 16.40
C GLY A 30 6.77 10.29 16.27
N VAL A 31 6.21 9.92 15.11
CA VAL A 31 4.88 9.28 15.14
C VAL A 31 5.15 7.78 15.18
N SER A 32 5.40 7.26 16.38
CA SER A 32 5.32 5.82 16.61
C SER A 32 3.87 5.42 16.43
N MET A 33 3.61 4.47 15.53
CA MET A 33 2.29 3.88 15.39
C MET A 33 2.06 3.02 16.65
N ASP A 34 1.34 3.57 17.63
CA ASP A 34 1.10 2.90 18.91
C ASP A 34 -0.03 1.87 18.73
N PHE A 35 0.37 0.60 18.60
CA PHE A 35 -0.58 -0.49 18.40
C PHE A 35 -1.48 -0.73 19.61
N GLU A 36 -1.04 -0.39 20.83
CA GLU A 36 -1.90 -0.47 22.02
C GLU A 36 -3.02 0.57 21.98
N GLU A 37 -2.70 1.79 21.52
CA GLU A 37 -3.71 2.84 21.33
C GLU A 37 -4.73 2.44 20.24
N LEU A 38 -4.24 1.89 19.12
CA LEU A 38 -5.10 1.42 18.03
C LEU A 38 -5.95 0.21 18.44
N ALA A 39 -5.39 -0.75 19.18
CA ALA A 39 -6.10 -1.89 19.75
C ALA A 39 -7.22 -1.42 20.69
N SER A 40 -6.93 -0.46 21.56
CA SER A 40 -7.91 0.14 22.47
C SER A 40 -9.06 0.84 21.73
N ARG A 41 -8.76 1.53 20.62
CA ARG A 41 -9.79 2.19 19.78
C ARG A 41 -10.79 1.22 19.18
N ILE A 42 -10.37 0.00 18.86
CA ILE A 42 -11.25 -1.03 18.29
C ILE A 42 -11.73 -2.06 19.32
N GLY A 43 -11.29 -1.91 20.58
CA GLY A 43 -11.78 -2.68 21.73
C GLY A 43 -11.24 -4.10 21.83
N ILE A 44 -10.02 -4.34 21.32
CA ILE A 44 -9.34 -5.64 21.41
C ILE A 44 -8.01 -5.48 22.17
N ASP A 45 -7.36 -6.60 22.51
CA ASP A 45 -6.04 -6.59 23.12
C ASP A 45 -4.92 -6.42 22.07
N GLY A 46 -3.71 -6.08 22.55
CA GLY A 46 -2.56 -5.83 21.68
C GLY A 46 -2.06 -7.07 20.92
N GLU A 47 -2.27 -8.28 21.46
CA GLU A 47 -1.88 -9.53 20.82
C GLU A 47 -2.80 -9.83 19.62
N ASP A 48 -4.12 -9.78 19.82
CA ASP A 48 -5.14 -9.91 18.77
C ASP A 48 -4.95 -8.82 17.70
N PHE A 49 -4.64 -7.58 18.10
CA PHE A 49 -4.36 -6.50 17.17
C PHE A 49 -3.14 -6.81 16.29
N THR A 50 -2.07 -7.33 16.87
CA THR A 50 -0.85 -7.72 16.14
C THR A 50 -1.18 -8.76 15.07
N GLU A 51 -1.97 -9.79 15.38
CA GLU A 51 -2.41 -10.78 14.39
C GLU A 51 -3.24 -10.15 13.25
N LEU A 52 -4.12 -9.19 13.58
CA LEU A 52 -4.89 -8.46 12.57
C LEU A 52 -3.99 -7.60 11.68
N VAL A 53 -2.94 -6.98 12.21
CA VAL A 53 -1.98 -6.19 11.42
C VAL A 53 -1.18 -7.10 10.49
N GLU A 54 -0.74 -8.28 10.94
CA GLU A 54 -0.05 -9.26 10.08
C GLU A 54 -0.95 -9.74 8.93
N LEU A 55 -2.22 -10.02 9.22
CA LEU A 55 -3.21 -10.36 8.21
C LEU A 55 -3.44 -9.18 7.25
N PHE A 56 -3.55 -7.96 7.77
CA PHE A 56 -3.69 -6.75 6.97
C PHE A 56 -2.52 -6.56 6.01
N ILE A 57 -1.28 -6.79 6.45
CA ILE A 57 -0.11 -6.69 5.58
C ILE A 57 -0.19 -7.70 4.45
N THR A 58 -0.49 -8.96 4.78
CA THR A 58 -0.56 -10.03 3.79
C THR A 58 -1.65 -9.78 2.75
N THR A 59 -2.84 -9.37 3.20
CA THR A 59 -3.98 -9.08 2.34
C THR A 59 -3.76 -7.83 1.48
N THR A 60 -3.21 -6.76 2.06
CA THR A 60 -2.89 -5.53 1.33
C THR A 60 -1.86 -5.76 0.24
N ARG A 61 -0.81 -6.56 0.48
CA ARG A 61 0.15 -6.95 -0.57
C ARG A 61 -0.54 -7.66 -1.73
N SER A 62 -1.43 -8.60 -1.42
CA SER A 62 -2.20 -9.32 -2.44
C SER A 62 -3.11 -8.39 -3.25
N ASP A 63 -3.75 -7.41 -2.61
CA ASP A 63 -4.59 -6.44 -3.30
C ASP A 63 -3.76 -5.43 -4.11
N MET A 64 -2.59 -5.02 -3.64
CA MET A 64 -1.63 -4.23 -4.40
C MET A 64 -1.17 -4.96 -5.67
N ASP A 65 -0.88 -6.26 -5.59
CA ASP A 65 -0.57 -7.06 -6.78
C ASP A 65 -1.73 -7.10 -7.79
N LYS A 66 -2.98 -7.14 -7.31
CA LYS A 66 -4.16 -7.06 -8.20
C LYS A 66 -4.25 -5.70 -8.87
N ILE A 67 -3.95 -4.60 -8.16
CA ILE A 67 -3.90 -3.25 -8.74
C ILE A 67 -2.83 -3.18 -9.84
N LEU A 68 -1.63 -3.69 -9.58
CA LEU A 68 -0.55 -3.74 -10.59
C LEU A 68 -0.95 -4.54 -11.83
N GLN A 69 -1.60 -5.69 -11.65
CA GLN A 69 -2.12 -6.47 -12.78
C GLN A 69 -3.22 -5.75 -13.55
N ALA A 70 -4.09 -5.02 -12.85
CA ALA A 70 -5.15 -4.23 -13.46
C ALA A 70 -4.58 -3.05 -14.26
N MET A 71 -3.53 -2.40 -13.75
CA MET A 71 -2.78 -1.36 -14.48
C MET A 71 -2.15 -1.91 -15.75
N ALA A 72 -1.49 -3.07 -15.67
CA ALA A 72 -0.88 -3.71 -16.83
C ALA A 72 -1.89 -4.13 -17.92
N ARG A 73 -3.16 -4.27 -17.56
CA ARG A 73 -4.26 -4.66 -18.45
C ARG A 73 -5.16 -3.48 -18.85
N ASP A 74 -4.84 -2.26 -18.41
CA ASP A 74 -5.68 -1.07 -18.58
C ASP A 74 -7.13 -1.32 -18.12
N ASN A 75 -7.30 -1.93 -16.94
CA ASN A 75 -8.60 -2.25 -16.35
C ASN A 75 -8.86 -1.45 -15.05
N PRO A 76 -9.35 -0.20 -15.14
CA PRO A 76 -9.66 0.64 -13.99
C PRO A 76 -10.69 0.04 -13.02
N SER A 77 -11.62 -0.80 -13.52
CA SER A 77 -12.66 -1.43 -12.70
C SER A 77 -12.07 -2.43 -11.71
N ASP A 78 -11.16 -3.29 -12.17
CA ASP A 78 -10.49 -4.28 -11.30
C ASP A 78 -9.59 -3.58 -10.28
N ALA A 79 -8.89 -2.52 -10.71
CA ALA A 79 -8.05 -1.72 -9.83
C ALA A 79 -8.88 -1.02 -8.73
N SER A 80 -10.05 -0.49 -9.08
CA SER A 80 -11.00 0.08 -8.12
C SER A 80 -11.50 -0.94 -7.10
N ALA A 81 -11.84 -2.14 -7.54
CA ALA A 81 -12.31 -3.22 -6.65
C ALA A 81 -11.23 -3.62 -5.63
N ALA A 82 -9.97 -3.76 -6.06
CA ALA A 82 -8.86 -4.05 -5.17
C ALA A 82 -8.59 -2.88 -4.19
N ALA A 83 -8.62 -1.64 -4.67
CA ALA A 83 -8.47 -0.46 -3.82
C ALA A 83 -9.60 -0.33 -2.77
N HIS A 84 -10.84 -0.72 -3.12
CA HIS A 84 -11.95 -0.76 -2.19
C HIS A 84 -11.69 -1.71 -1.01
N SER A 85 -11.11 -2.88 -1.27
CA SER A 85 -10.73 -3.85 -0.23
C SER A 85 -9.69 -3.28 0.71
N ILE A 86 -8.60 -2.70 0.18
CA ILE A 86 -7.54 -2.07 0.99
C ILE A 86 -8.12 -0.95 1.86
N LYS A 87 -8.98 -0.10 1.29
CA LYS A 87 -9.62 1.00 2.05
C LYS A 87 -10.39 0.47 3.25
N GLY A 88 -11.21 -0.57 3.06
CA GLY A 88 -12.00 -1.16 4.15
C GLY A 88 -11.12 -1.73 5.25
N ALA A 89 -10.09 -2.50 4.87
CA ALA A 89 -9.17 -3.11 5.81
C ALA A 89 -8.37 -2.05 6.59
N ALA A 90 -7.84 -1.03 5.91
CA ALA A 90 -7.09 0.05 6.52
C ALA A 90 -7.95 0.91 7.46
N ALA A 91 -9.18 1.23 7.05
CA ALA A 91 -10.10 2.01 7.88
C ALA A 91 -10.50 1.26 9.17
N ASN A 92 -10.68 -0.06 9.08
CA ASN A 92 -11.02 -0.88 10.24
C ASN A 92 -9.91 -0.93 11.30
N LEU A 93 -8.65 -0.81 10.89
CA LEU A 93 -7.48 -0.82 11.79
C LEU A 93 -6.99 0.58 12.18
N GLY A 94 -7.65 1.63 11.71
CA GLY A 94 -7.26 3.01 12.00
C GLY A 94 -6.06 3.52 11.19
N PHE A 95 -5.68 2.84 10.11
CA PHE A 95 -4.64 3.30 9.18
C PHE A 95 -5.20 4.33 8.20
N GLU A 96 -5.56 5.50 8.73
CA GLU A 96 -6.28 6.57 8.02
C GLU A 96 -5.57 7.03 6.73
N ALA A 97 -4.24 7.19 6.76
CA ALA A 97 -3.48 7.59 5.57
C ALA A 97 -3.57 6.56 4.42
N MET A 98 -3.49 5.27 4.75
CA MET A 98 -3.63 4.19 3.76
C MET A 98 -5.07 4.09 3.26
N ALA A 99 -6.06 4.27 4.15
CA ALA A 99 -7.47 4.29 3.77
C ALA A 99 -7.78 5.44 2.78
N ASP A 100 -7.21 6.63 2.99
CA ASP A 100 -7.39 7.77 2.09
C ASP A 100 -6.70 7.57 0.73
N LEU A 101 -5.49 7.00 0.70
CA LEU A 101 -4.82 6.62 -0.55
C LEU A 101 -5.66 5.61 -1.34
N ALA A 102 -6.13 4.55 -0.68
CA ALA A 102 -6.97 3.52 -1.28
C ALA A 102 -8.31 4.08 -1.78
N LYS A 103 -8.91 5.01 -1.03
CA LYS A 103 -10.12 5.74 -1.46
C LYS A 103 -9.89 6.57 -2.73
N ASN A 104 -8.75 7.24 -2.85
CA ASN A 104 -8.42 8.01 -4.06
C ASN A 104 -8.24 7.10 -5.28
N MET A 105 -7.54 5.97 -5.12
CA MET A 105 -7.41 4.95 -6.16
C MET A 105 -8.80 4.37 -6.53
N GLU A 106 -9.63 4.04 -5.54
CA GLU A 106 -10.99 3.52 -5.77
C GLU A 106 -11.82 4.49 -6.62
N TYR A 107 -11.81 5.79 -6.29
CA TYR A 107 -12.57 6.80 -7.02
C TYR A 107 -12.07 6.99 -8.44
N LYS A 108 -10.75 7.11 -8.64
CA LYS A 108 -10.18 7.24 -9.99
C LYS A 108 -10.48 6.01 -10.85
N GLY A 109 -10.33 4.81 -10.28
CA GLY A 109 -10.68 3.58 -10.99
C GLY A 109 -12.17 3.51 -11.35
N LYS A 110 -13.08 3.99 -10.48
CA LYS A 110 -14.52 4.12 -10.78
C LYS A 110 -14.81 5.09 -11.91
N ASP A 111 -14.02 6.15 -12.02
CA ASP A 111 -14.10 7.14 -13.11
C ASP A 111 -13.45 6.64 -14.41
N GLY A 112 -12.91 5.42 -14.41
CA GLY A 112 -12.27 4.83 -15.59
C GLY A 112 -10.83 5.31 -15.80
N SER A 113 -10.20 5.90 -14.78
CA SER A 113 -8.84 6.43 -14.87
C SER A 113 -7.86 5.68 -13.95
N LEU A 114 -6.70 5.35 -14.50
CA LEU A 114 -5.53 4.83 -13.77
C LEU A 114 -4.44 5.89 -13.57
N GLU A 115 -4.74 7.15 -13.90
CA GLU A 115 -3.78 8.24 -13.80
C GLU A 115 -3.35 8.49 -12.35
N GLY A 116 -2.03 8.45 -12.10
CA GLY A 116 -1.43 8.65 -10.79
C GLY A 116 -1.41 7.41 -9.89
N PHE A 117 -1.84 6.25 -10.39
CA PHE A 117 -1.78 5.00 -9.62
C PHE A 117 -0.35 4.60 -9.27
N GLU A 118 0.63 4.88 -10.13
CA GLU A 118 2.05 4.57 -9.84
C GLU A 118 2.55 5.27 -8.57
N ASP A 119 2.27 6.58 -8.45
CA ASP A 119 2.64 7.37 -7.27
C ASP A 119 1.88 6.90 -6.02
N MET A 120 0.56 6.68 -6.13
CA MET A 120 -0.26 6.22 -4.99
C MET A 120 0.15 4.82 -4.53
N MET A 121 0.57 3.94 -5.45
CA MET A 121 1.06 2.60 -5.12
C MET A 121 2.44 2.66 -4.45
N ALA A 122 3.31 3.59 -4.85
CA ALA A 122 4.58 3.83 -4.18
C ALA A 122 4.37 4.36 -2.74
N ASP A 123 3.45 5.30 -2.56
CA ASP A 123 3.09 5.82 -1.23
C ASP A 123 2.45 4.73 -0.35
N MET A 124 1.54 3.93 -0.92
CA MET A 124 0.95 2.77 -0.23
C MET A 124 2.03 1.79 0.24
N GLN A 125 3.00 1.47 -0.62
CA GLN A 125 4.12 0.59 -0.27
C GLN A 125 4.97 1.17 0.86
N ALA A 126 5.23 2.48 0.84
CA ALA A 126 6.00 3.15 1.88
C ALA A 126 5.29 3.08 3.24
N HIS A 127 3.98 3.31 3.28
CA HIS A 127 3.19 3.14 4.49
C HIS A 127 3.16 1.70 4.98
N LEU A 128 3.00 0.73 4.08
CA LEU A 128 2.98 -0.68 4.45
C LEU A 128 4.31 -1.12 5.07
N THR A 129 5.43 -0.67 4.52
CA THR A 129 6.76 -0.91 5.09
C THR A 129 6.95 -0.24 6.45
N GLN A 130 6.32 0.91 6.71
CA GLN A 130 6.34 1.53 8.05
C GLN A 130 5.60 0.66 9.07
N VAL A 131 4.43 0.12 8.71
CA VAL A 131 3.65 -0.79 9.57
C VAL A 131 4.45 -2.07 9.87
N GLU A 132 5.10 -2.65 8.85
CA GLU A 132 5.95 -3.84 9.00
C GLU A 132 7.15 -3.61 9.93
N ASN A 133 7.82 -2.46 9.80
CA ASN A 133 8.95 -2.12 10.67
C ASN A 133 8.51 -1.92 12.13
N GLN A 134 7.29 -1.44 12.35
CA GLN A 134 6.74 -1.28 13.69
C GLN A 134 6.47 -2.65 14.35
N LEU A 135 5.95 -3.62 13.60
CA LEU A 135 5.79 -5.01 14.06
C LEU A 135 7.14 -5.69 14.36
N ALA A 136 8.16 -5.44 13.54
CA ALA A 136 9.48 -6.05 13.76
C ALA A 136 10.26 -5.42 14.94
N GLY A 137 9.82 -4.25 15.41
CA GLY A 137 10.44 -3.50 16.50
C GLY A 137 9.82 -3.73 17.88
N THR A 138 8.69 -4.43 17.96
CA THR A 138 8.05 -4.93 19.19
C THR A 138 8.61 -6.28 19.60
#